data_AF-A0AAE6WS36-F1
#
_entry.id   AF-A0AAE6WS36-F1
#
_cell.length_a   1.000
_cell.length_b   1.000
_cell.length_c   1.000
_cell.angle_alpha   90.00
_cell.angle_beta   90.00
_cell.angle_gamma   90.00
#
_symmetry.space_group_name_H-M   'P 1'
#
loop_
_entity.id
_entity.type
_entity.pdbx_description
1 polymer ?
#
loop_
_entity_poly.entity_id
_entity_poly.type
_entity_poly.pdbx_seq_one_letter_code
_entity_poly.pdbx_strand_id
1 'polypeptide(L)'
;MFRSELEWTREELRDTIRKHMKQKRLTQAETAQLISIERSGFTKAINGNHSFTLESLDKLTVVFELEEGAFYHLFFGECIEQRLKSVHLVFIKDKYEKFLRRCLEVGKYDIAFQLLEMLLEQDNKKLDVIYTIADSIFEQAELKYPGVPTYKESEYQQALFLYNYYVNNEADYHSEQLAICYFRIFYIMRFDVKESYEKLVMLLSVINRLPLQEKIKAYDRVMMYFYIASDWEKVLHYADILEKLAKGQNIDIYNHCLMIKSFALKETEDYQEAMRLTDLYSKYKPFQNVGYGNRMMIEITSGDLDNLLTYVSWLSQQDQRESGLSIVIRKLLDANRALLARHIFEMFAKRLAPEENILINKYRFNLFQVASQMYFELALYKEGIDQLLKAINKALSLQKQQELGELLYMFETHRIHATQEQQRLYWNLLKEWKEGEFA
;
A
#
# COMPACT_ATOMS: atom_id res chain seq x y z
N MET A 1 34.80 23.04 -3.49
CA MET A 1 33.49 23.50 -3.01
C MET A 1 32.98 22.57 -1.91
N PHE A 2 32.86 21.28 -2.19
CA PHE A 2 32.36 20.26 -1.23
C PHE A 2 33.13 20.18 0.12
N ARG A 3 34.47 20.28 0.09
CA ARG A 3 35.29 20.22 1.32
C ARG A 3 35.11 21.43 2.25
N SER A 4 35.10 22.63 1.70
CA SER A 4 34.92 23.87 2.47
C SER A 4 33.54 23.94 3.11
N GLU A 5 32.52 23.41 2.43
CA GLU A 5 31.16 23.35 2.95
C GLU A 5 31.03 22.36 4.12
N LEU A 6 31.59 21.16 4.00
CA LEU A 6 31.57 20.19 5.10
C LEU A 6 32.40 20.62 6.31
N GLU A 7 33.56 21.24 6.09
CA GLU A 7 34.33 21.85 7.18
C GLU A 7 33.54 22.98 7.85
N TRP A 8 32.86 23.82 7.07
CA TRP A 8 31.97 24.86 7.59
C TRP A 8 30.81 24.29 8.43
N THR A 9 30.13 23.22 7.98
CA THR A 9 29.03 22.62 8.78
C THR A 9 29.50 22.14 10.15
N ARG A 10 30.75 21.66 10.28
CA ARG A 10 31.33 21.24 11.57
C ARG A 10 31.56 22.44 12.49
N GLU A 11 32.08 23.53 11.96
CA GLU A 11 32.32 24.75 12.73
C GLU A 11 31.00 25.37 13.17
N GLU A 12 30.05 25.51 12.24
CA GLU A 12 28.72 26.06 12.48
C GLU A 12 27.93 25.23 13.51
N LEU A 13 28.02 23.90 13.47
CA LEU A 13 27.42 23.03 14.48
C LEU A 13 27.89 23.40 15.88
N ARG A 14 29.20 23.57 16.06
CA ARG A 14 29.80 23.90 17.35
C ARG A 14 29.40 25.29 17.81
N ASP A 15 29.40 26.27 16.92
CA ASP A 15 29.00 27.64 17.24
C ASP A 15 27.52 27.73 17.60
N THR A 16 26.67 27.01 16.88
CA THR A 16 25.24 26.91 17.18
C THR A 16 25.02 26.28 18.56
N ILE A 17 25.71 25.19 18.89
CA ILE A 17 25.63 24.56 20.22
C ILE A 17 26.11 25.55 21.31
N ARG A 18 27.25 26.23 21.11
CA ARG A 18 27.76 27.24 22.06
C ARG A 18 26.77 28.37 22.29
N LYS A 19 26.08 28.82 21.24
CA LYS A 19 25.04 29.85 21.32
C LYS A 19 23.87 29.40 22.18
N HIS A 20 23.37 28.18 21.99
CA HIS A 20 22.29 27.62 22.82
C HIS A 20 22.71 27.41 24.28
N MET A 21 23.93 26.91 24.51
CA MET A 21 24.48 26.79 25.86
C MET A 21 24.51 28.16 26.57
N LYS A 22 24.97 29.21 25.88
CA LYS A 22 25.01 30.57 26.42
C LYS A 22 23.61 31.10 26.73
N GLN A 23 22.63 30.86 25.85
CA GLN A 23 21.23 31.27 26.07
C GLN A 23 20.61 30.59 27.28
N LYS A 24 20.85 29.29 27.46
CA LYS A 24 20.39 28.49 28.61
C LYS A 24 21.28 28.66 29.87
N ARG A 25 22.36 29.45 29.79
CA ARG A 25 23.36 29.68 30.85
C ARG A 25 24.02 28.39 31.36
N LEU A 26 24.24 27.42 30.47
CA LEU A 26 24.86 26.15 30.77
C LEU A 26 26.37 26.17 30.51
N THR A 27 27.14 25.61 31.43
CA THR A 27 28.56 25.31 31.22
C THR A 27 28.73 24.02 30.41
N GLN A 28 29.95 23.78 29.87
CA GLN A 28 30.26 22.51 29.20
C GLN A 28 30.11 21.30 30.12
N ALA A 29 30.43 21.46 31.42
CA ALA A 29 30.33 20.40 32.39
C ALA A 29 28.86 20.03 32.68
N GLU A 30 28.01 21.03 32.90
CA GLU A 30 26.58 20.83 33.12
C GLU A 30 25.91 20.25 31.86
N THR A 31 26.25 20.75 30.67
CA THR A 31 25.68 20.24 29.41
C THR A 31 26.04 18.77 29.22
N ALA A 32 27.31 18.39 29.41
CA ALA A 32 27.76 17.01 29.32
C ALA A 32 27.01 16.09 30.28
N GLN A 33 26.79 16.56 31.52
CA GLN A 33 26.02 15.84 32.52
C GLN A 33 24.54 15.67 32.10
N LEU A 34 23.91 16.73 31.58
CA LEU A 34 22.50 16.68 31.14
C LEU A 34 22.28 15.71 29.99
N ILE A 35 23.20 15.62 29.03
CA ILE A 35 23.11 14.64 27.93
C ILE A 35 23.77 13.28 28.27
N SER A 36 24.17 13.07 29.52
CA SER A 36 24.74 11.81 30.03
C SER A 36 25.97 11.33 29.24
N ILE A 37 26.92 12.22 28.93
CA ILE A 37 28.22 11.85 28.36
C ILE A 37 29.38 12.36 29.22
N GLU A 38 30.57 11.79 29.04
CA GLU A 38 31.74 12.26 29.77
C GLU A 38 32.07 13.72 29.43
N ARG A 39 32.34 14.52 30.48
CA ARG A 39 32.79 15.91 30.33
C ARG A 39 33.99 16.03 29.39
N SER A 40 34.96 15.11 29.50
CA SER A 40 36.14 15.06 28.64
C SER A 40 35.76 14.88 27.17
N GLY A 41 34.80 14.00 26.88
CA GLY A 41 34.26 13.73 25.55
C GLY A 41 33.53 14.94 24.97
N PHE A 42 32.64 15.55 25.74
CA PHE A 42 31.93 16.76 25.31
C PHE A 42 32.88 17.92 25.03
N THR A 43 33.83 18.18 25.93
CA THR A 43 34.83 19.24 25.75
C THR A 43 35.70 19.01 24.51
N LYS A 44 36.09 17.75 24.23
CA LYS A 44 36.81 17.44 22.98
C LYS A 44 35.93 17.66 21.75
N ALA A 45 34.65 17.28 21.80
CA ALA A 45 33.74 17.46 20.68
C ALA A 45 33.47 18.94 20.37
N ILE A 46 33.13 19.73 21.40
CA ILE A 46 32.83 21.16 21.25
C ILE A 46 34.06 21.97 20.80
N ASN A 47 35.28 21.51 21.12
CA ASN A 47 36.52 22.16 20.69
C ASN A 47 37.03 21.69 19.31
N GLY A 48 36.33 20.78 18.64
CA GLY A 48 36.73 20.30 17.30
C GLY A 48 37.71 19.14 17.29
N ASN A 49 38.13 18.65 18.45
CA ASN A 49 39.06 17.52 18.54
C ASN A 49 38.38 16.19 18.23
N HIS A 50 37.09 16.05 18.60
CA HIS A 50 36.28 14.86 18.34
C HIS A 50 35.00 15.23 17.56
N SER A 51 34.39 14.24 16.89
CA SER A 51 33.06 14.38 16.29
C SER A 51 31.96 14.28 17.34
N PHE A 52 30.87 15.03 17.15
CA PHE A 52 29.61 14.72 17.84
C PHE A 52 29.02 13.41 17.32
N THR A 53 28.34 12.66 18.18
CA THR A 53 27.49 11.53 17.77
C THR A 53 26.08 12.02 17.53
N LEU A 54 25.33 11.32 16.67
CA LEU A 54 23.93 11.64 16.40
C LEU A 54 23.08 11.60 17.67
N GLU A 55 23.31 10.60 18.52
CA GLU A 55 22.66 10.47 19.83
C GLU A 55 22.95 11.69 20.73
N SER A 56 24.18 12.22 20.70
CA SER A 56 24.51 13.42 21.48
C SER A 56 23.72 14.64 20.96
N LEU A 57 23.52 14.75 19.65
CA LEU A 57 22.73 15.84 19.07
C LEU A 57 21.25 15.73 19.44
N ASP A 58 20.67 14.52 19.40
CA ASP A 58 19.28 14.30 19.83
C ASP A 58 19.06 14.65 21.30
N LYS A 59 20.01 14.31 22.17
CA LYS A 59 19.95 14.71 23.57
C LYS A 59 20.11 16.22 23.75
N LEU A 60 20.98 16.86 22.96
CA LEU A 60 21.13 18.31 22.98
C LEU A 60 19.86 19.03 22.51
N THR A 61 19.15 18.54 21.50
CA THR A 61 17.87 19.13 21.08
C THR A 61 16.85 19.12 22.22
N VAL A 62 16.80 18.03 23.00
CA VAL A 62 15.94 17.95 24.20
C VAL A 62 16.40 18.94 25.28
N VAL A 63 17.69 18.96 25.63
CA VAL A 63 18.24 19.88 26.66
C VAL A 63 18.03 21.35 26.29
N PHE A 64 18.11 21.67 25.01
CA PHE A 64 17.90 23.03 24.52
C PHE A 64 16.45 23.38 24.22
N GLU A 65 15.51 22.43 24.39
CA GLU A 65 14.08 22.57 24.07
C GLU A 65 13.85 22.99 22.61
N LEU A 66 14.57 22.34 21.70
CA LEU A 66 14.44 22.52 20.26
C LEU A 66 13.61 21.40 19.64
N GLU A 67 13.13 21.64 18.43
CA GLU A 67 12.49 20.60 17.62
C GLU A 67 13.45 19.43 17.37
N GLU A 68 12.92 18.21 17.33
CA GLU A 68 13.69 17.02 17.02
C GLU A 68 14.36 17.15 15.64
N GLY A 69 15.65 16.79 15.56
CA GLY A 69 16.43 16.95 14.34
C GLY A 69 16.93 18.37 14.04
N ALA A 70 16.76 19.35 14.94
CA ALA A 70 17.17 20.74 14.70
C ALA A 70 18.65 20.92 14.27
N PHE A 71 19.56 20.02 14.71
CA PHE A 71 20.98 20.07 14.34
C PHE A 71 21.35 19.24 13.10
N TYR A 72 20.41 18.52 12.47
CA TYR A 72 20.74 17.53 11.45
C TYR A 72 21.37 18.14 10.20
N HIS A 73 20.92 19.32 9.79
CA HIS A 73 21.48 20.05 8.65
C HIS A 73 22.97 20.44 8.82
N LEU A 74 23.52 20.34 10.03
CA LEU A 74 24.93 20.60 10.33
C LEU A 74 25.72 19.32 10.64
N PHE A 75 25.06 18.15 10.61
CA PHE A 75 25.69 16.89 10.97
C PHE A 75 26.46 16.23 9.81
N PHE A 76 26.25 16.68 8.56
CA PHE A 76 26.93 16.14 7.38
C PHE A 76 28.46 16.07 7.56
N GLY A 77 29.05 17.14 8.09
CA GLY A 77 30.49 17.22 8.37
C GLY A 77 30.99 16.26 9.45
N GLU A 78 30.10 15.75 10.32
CA GLU A 78 30.47 14.74 11.32
C GLU A 78 30.41 13.30 10.79
N CYS A 79 29.80 13.10 9.61
CA CYS A 79 29.74 11.81 8.92
C CYS A 79 30.99 11.51 8.07
N ILE A 80 31.93 12.45 7.93
CA ILE A 80 33.12 12.29 7.09
C ILE A 80 34.41 12.11 7.90
N GLU A 81 35.38 11.44 7.29
CA GLU A 81 36.77 11.40 7.74
C GLU A 81 37.74 11.78 6.62
N GLN A 82 38.87 12.39 7.00
CA GLN A 82 40.01 12.54 6.12
C GLN A 82 40.93 11.34 6.30
N ARG A 83 41.09 10.52 5.25
CA ARG A 83 42.07 9.43 5.30
C ARG A 83 43.48 10.02 5.29
N LEU A 84 44.35 9.49 6.16
CA LEU A 84 45.73 9.94 6.41
C LEU A 84 46.65 10.06 5.16
N LYS A 85 46.21 9.59 3.98
CA LYS A 85 46.98 9.63 2.73
C LYS A 85 46.20 10.15 1.52
N SER A 86 44.96 10.63 1.66
CA SER A 86 44.18 11.19 0.54
C SER A 86 43.71 12.62 0.80
N VAL A 87 43.64 13.42 -0.26
CA VAL A 87 43.02 14.76 -0.24
C VAL A 87 41.48 14.67 -0.22
N HIS A 88 40.93 13.49 -0.51
CA HIS A 88 39.49 13.23 -0.54
C HIS A 88 38.93 12.92 0.85
N LEU A 89 37.80 13.56 1.17
CA LEU A 89 36.94 13.23 2.32
C LEU A 89 36.10 12.01 1.97
N VAL A 90 35.90 11.12 2.94
CA VAL A 90 35.12 9.91 2.75
C VAL A 90 34.01 9.85 3.79
N PHE A 91 32.78 9.64 3.33
CA PHE A 91 31.66 9.34 4.23
C PHE A 91 31.85 7.99 4.93
N ILE A 92 31.79 7.99 6.25
CA ILE A 92 31.87 6.80 7.10
C ILE A 92 30.53 6.08 7.04
N LYS A 93 30.53 4.85 6.48
CA LYS A 93 29.35 4.00 6.26
C LYS A 93 28.39 3.99 7.45
N ASP A 94 28.84 3.48 8.58
CA ASP A 94 28.00 3.35 9.77
C ASP A 94 27.42 4.68 10.28
N LYS A 95 28.09 5.81 10.04
CA LYS A 95 27.60 7.12 10.47
C LYS A 95 26.49 7.64 9.57
N TYR A 96 26.70 7.62 8.25
CA TYR A 96 25.67 8.14 7.34
C TYR A 96 24.46 7.20 7.26
N GLU A 97 24.63 5.88 7.44
CA GLU A 97 23.49 4.96 7.47
C GLU A 97 22.58 5.22 8.68
N LYS A 98 23.18 5.36 9.88
CA LYS A 98 22.44 5.74 11.09
C LYS A 98 21.80 7.12 10.95
N PHE A 99 22.52 8.06 10.36
CA PHE A 99 22.02 9.40 10.15
C PHE A 99 20.85 9.45 9.17
N LEU A 100 20.95 8.74 8.05
CA LEU A 100 19.88 8.63 7.05
C LEU A 100 18.63 8.02 7.69
N ARG A 101 18.75 6.86 8.36
CA ARG A 101 17.63 6.20 9.04
C ARG A 101 16.96 7.14 10.04
N ARG A 102 17.76 7.83 10.85
CA ARG A 102 17.22 8.76 11.83
C ARG A 102 16.50 9.95 11.19
N CYS A 103 17.04 10.53 10.11
CA CYS A 103 16.36 11.59 9.36
C CYS A 103 14.97 11.13 8.88
N LEU A 104 14.88 9.90 8.37
CA LEU A 104 13.62 9.30 7.91
C LEU A 104 12.64 9.06 9.08
N GLU A 105 13.14 8.59 10.23
CA GLU A 105 12.32 8.37 11.44
C GLU A 105 11.70 9.65 12.00
N VAL A 106 12.43 10.77 11.99
CA VAL A 106 11.96 12.06 12.50
C VAL A 106 11.30 12.93 11.44
N GLY A 107 11.12 12.41 10.22
CA GLY A 107 10.46 13.13 9.12
C GLY A 107 11.29 14.25 8.46
N LYS A 108 12.61 14.29 8.65
CA LYS A 108 13.52 15.26 8.02
C LYS A 108 13.95 14.81 6.62
N TYR A 109 12.97 14.60 5.73
CA TYR A 109 13.19 14.08 4.37
C TYR A 109 14.05 15.00 3.49
N ASP A 110 13.96 16.32 3.64
CA ASP A 110 14.80 17.27 2.89
C ASP A 110 16.28 17.09 3.21
N ILE A 111 16.61 16.85 4.49
CA ILE A 111 17.97 16.61 4.95
C ILE A 111 18.46 15.22 4.50
N ALA A 112 17.57 14.21 4.55
CA ALA A 112 17.85 12.89 3.99
C ALA A 112 18.18 12.98 2.49
N PHE A 113 17.40 13.73 1.72
CA PHE A 113 17.63 13.95 0.29
C PHE A 113 18.99 14.61 0.04
N GLN A 114 19.32 15.69 0.76
CA GLN A 114 20.64 16.33 0.67
C GLN A 114 21.79 15.36 0.96
N LEU A 115 21.65 14.51 2.00
CA LEU A 115 22.66 13.49 2.30
C LEU A 115 22.82 12.50 1.14
N LEU A 116 21.74 12.08 0.50
CA LEU A 116 21.78 11.13 -0.61
C LEU A 116 22.47 11.73 -1.84
N GLU A 117 22.17 12.99 -2.19
CA GLU A 117 22.81 13.71 -3.29
C GLU A 117 24.33 13.80 -3.05
N MET A 118 24.73 14.21 -1.84
CA MET A 118 26.13 14.27 -1.42
C MET A 118 26.85 12.91 -1.50
N LEU A 119 26.14 11.80 -1.25
CA LEU A 119 26.69 10.45 -1.34
C LEU A 119 26.88 10.01 -2.79
N LEU A 120 25.90 10.25 -3.67
CA LEU A 120 25.99 9.88 -5.08
C LEU A 120 27.00 10.71 -5.85
N GLU A 121 27.14 12.01 -5.54
CA GLU A 121 28.19 12.85 -6.13
C GLU A 121 29.61 12.30 -5.88
N GLN A 122 29.81 11.59 -4.76
CA GLN A 122 31.11 10.99 -4.44
C GLN A 122 31.36 9.63 -5.10
N ASP A 123 30.37 8.75 -5.05
CA ASP A 123 30.50 7.37 -5.54
C ASP A 123 29.12 6.77 -5.87
N ASN A 124 28.87 6.46 -7.13
CA ASN A 124 27.62 5.81 -7.55
C ASN A 124 27.38 4.45 -6.86
N LYS A 125 28.43 3.77 -6.36
CA LYS A 125 28.26 2.54 -5.58
C LYS A 125 27.53 2.74 -4.26
N LYS A 126 27.30 3.99 -3.83
CA LYS A 126 26.43 4.30 -2.69
C LYS A 126 24.98 3.93 -2.95
N LEU A 127 24.57 3.80 -4.22
CA LEU A 127 23.23 3.38 -4.59
C LEU A 127 22.89 1.96 -4.08
N ASP A 128 23.84 1.02 -4.10
CA ASP A 128 23.69 -0.32 -3.50
C ASP A 128 23.42 -0.27 -1.98
N VAL A 129 24.07 0.68 -1.30
CA VAL A 129 23.89 0.87 0.14
C VAL A 129 22.50 1.44 0.42
N ILE A 130 22.05 2.40 -0.39
CA ILE A 130 20.71 2.98 -0.30
C ILE A 130 19.64 1.90 -0.51
N TYR A 131 19.80 1.05 -1.52
CA TYR A 131 18.96 -0.13 -1.73
C TYR A 131 18.92 -1.01 -0.47
N THR A 132 20.08 -1.35 0.08
CA THR A 132 20.17 -2.23 1.26
C THR A 132 19.42 -1.64 2.47
N ILE A 133 19.49 -0.32 2.65
CA ILE A 133 18.75 0.37 3.72
C ILE A 133 17.24 0.32 3.45
N ALA A 134 16.81 0.61 2.21
CA ALA A 134 15.41 0.58 1.82
C ALA A 134 14.80 -0.81 2.03
N ASP A 135 15.49 -1.87 1.59
CA ASP A 135 15.04 -3.26 1.70
C ASP A 135 15.00 -3.70 3.17
N SER A 136 15.99 -3.31 3.97
CA SER A 136 15.99 -3.56 5.41
C SER A 136 14.84 -2.86 6.15
N ILE A 137 14.47 -1.62 5.79
CA ILE A 137 13.31 -0.92 6.39
C ILE A 137 12.02 -1.62 5.96
N PHE A 138 11.92 -1.99 4.69
CA PHE A 138 10.76 -2.70 4.15
C PHE A 138 10.54 -4.06 4.85
N GLU A 139 11.59 -4.85 5.04
CA GLU A 139 11.50 -6.13 5.76
C GLU A 139 11.04 -5.95 7.21
N GLN A 140 11.53 -4.90 7.90
CA GLN A 140 11.07 -4.57 9.25
C GLN A 140 9.59 -4.20 9.27
N ALA A 141 9.13 -3.44 8.26
CA ALA A 141 7.72 -3.10 8.10
C ALA A 141 6.87 -4.36 7.88
N GLU A 142 7.29 -5.30 7.04
CA GLU A 142 6.57 -6.55 6.79
C GLU A 142 6.51 -7.45 8.03
N LEU A 143 7.55 -7.45 8.88
CA LEU A 143 7.54 -8.16 10.16
C LEU A 143 6.60 -7.52 11.19
N LYS A 144 6.55 -6.18 11.22
CA LYS A 144 5.72 -5.41 12.16
C LYS A 144 4.24 -5.39 11.75
N TYR A 145 3.96 -5.36 10.45
CA TYR A 145 2.64 -5.21 9.85
C TYR A 145 2.34 -6.31 8.82
N PRO A 146 2.32 -7.59 9.23
CA PRO A 146 2.17 -8.69 8.30
C PRO A 146 0.83 -8.61 7.55
N GLY A 147 0.89 -8.62 6.22
CA GLY A 147 -0.30 -8.65 5.36
C GLY A 147 -1.02 -7.30 5.20
N VAL A 148 -0.51 -6.20 5.76
CA VAL A 148 -1.06 -4.85 5.60
C VAL A 148 -0.03 -3.85 5.04
N PRO A 149 0.59 -4.08 3.86
CA PRO A 149 1.45 -3.08 3.25
C PRO A 149 0.59 -1.92 2.80
N THR A 150 0.73 -0.81 3.51
CA THR A 150 0.03 0.44 3.24
C THR A 150 1.00 1.59 3.46
N TYR A 151 0.97 2.58 2.58
CA TYR A 151 1.73 3.81 2.75
C TYR A 151 1.31 4.61 4.00
N LYS A 152 0.29 4.18 4.75
CA LYS A 152 -0.11 4.81 6.02
C LYS A 152 0.91 4.60 7.15
N GLU A 153 1.70 3.52 7.13
CA GLU A 153 2.72 3.28 8.16
C GLU A 153 4.05 3.96 7.80
N SER A 154 4.73 4.51 8.80
CA SER A 154 5.93 5.32 8.59
C SER A 154 7.05 4.53 7.92
N GLU A 155 7.31 3.28 8.32
CA GLU A 155 8.37 2.48 7.73
C GLU A 155 8.18 2.23 6.22
N TYR A 156 6.92 2.04 5.76
CA TYR A 156 6.65 1.95 4.32
C TYR A 156 6.89 3.27 3.60
N GLN A 157 6.54 4.42 4.19
CA GLN A 157 6.83 5.73 3.60
C GLN A 157 8.34 5.96 3.46
N GLN A 158 9.11 5.58 4.49
CA GLN A 158 10.56 5.71 4.50
C GLN A 158 11.22 4.81 3.45
N ALA A 159 10.79 3.54 3.35
CA ALA A 159 11.26 2.63 2.32
C ALA A 159 10.89 3.13 0.92
N LEU A 160 9.65 3.59 0.73
CA LEU A 160 9.16 4.16 -0.53
C LEU A 160 9.98 5.38 -0.97
N PHE A 161 10.33 6.28 -0.05
CA PHE A 161 11.22 7.42 -0.33
C PHE A 161 12.57 6.95 -0.91
N LEU A 162 13.21 5.98 -0.26
CA LEU A 162 14.50 5.47 -0.71
C LEU A 162 14.40 4.66 -2.01
N TYR A 163 13.35 3.87 -2.21
CA TYR A 163 13.12 3.17 -3.47
C TYR A 163 12.90 4.14 -4.63
N ASN A 164 12.09 5.19 -4.43
CA ASN A 164 11.90 6.24 -5.43
C ASN A 164 13.22 6.95 -5.75
N TYR A 165 14.02 7.26 -4.73
CA TYR A 165 15.34 7.82 -4.95
C TYR A 165 16.24 6.88 -5.77
N TYR A 166 16.22 5.57 -5.47
CA TYR A 166 16.99 4.57 -6.19
C TYR A 166 16.59 4.50 -7.68
N VAL A 167 15.30 4.34 -7.99
CA VAL A 167 14.84 4.18 -9.38
C VAL A 167 15.08 5.43 -10.24
N ASN A 168 15.16 6.60 -9.62
CA ASN A 168 15.47 7.86 -10.31
C ASN A 168 16.96 8.04 -10.64
N ASN A 169 17.83 7.28 -9.97
CA ASN A 169 19.29 7.42 -10.09
C ASN A 169 19.98 6.19 -10.69
N GLU A 170 19.31 5.04 -10.74
CA GLU A 170 19.85 3.84 -11.37
C GLU A 170 19.76 3.93 -12.89
N ALA A 171 20.92 3.89 -13.56
CA ALA A 171 21.02 3.97 -15.00
C ALA A 171 20.93 2.59 -15.67
N ASP A 172 21.22 1.51 -14.94
CA ASP A 172 21.15 0.15 -15.47
C ASP A 172 19.73 -0.41 -15.40
N TYR A 173 19.00 -0.26 -16.50
CA TYR A 173 17.68 -0.86 -16.67
C TYR A 173 17.67 -2.40 -16.63
N HIS A 174 18.83 -3.08 -16.65
CA HIS A 174 18.94 -4.52 -16.49
C HIS A 174 19.13 -4.98 -15.03
N SER A 175 19.30 -4.06 -14.08
CA SER A 175 19.49 -4.35 -12.66
C SER A 175 18.31 -5.13 -12.05
N GLU A 176 18.63 -6.23 -11.35
CA GLU A 176 17.63 -6.97 -10.55
C GLU A 176 17.12 -6.11 -9.38
N GLN A 177 18.00 -5.31 -8.76
CA GLN A 177 17.63 -4.41 -7.67
C GLN A 177 16.63 -3.35 -8.17
N LEU A 178 16.84 -2.79 -9.37
CA LEU A 178 15.87 -1.86 -9.97
C LEU A 178 14.49 -2.51 -10.12
N ALA A 179 14.44 -3.75 -10.59
CA ALA A 179 13.19 -4.49 -10.71
C ALA A 179 12.53 -4.73 -9.34
N ILE A 180 13.31 -5.06 -8.31
CA ILE A 180 12.82 -5.20 -6.93
C ILE A 180 12.25 -3.86 -6.44
N CYS A 181 12.95 -2.74 -6.64
CA CYS A 181 12.47 -1.41 -6.26
C CYS A 181 11.11 -1.10 -6.91
N TYR A 182 10.96 -1.30 -8.22
CA TYR A 182 9.67 -1.12 -8.89
C TYR A 182 8.57 -2.03 -8.33
N PHE A 183 8.91 -3.29 -7.99
CA PHE A 183 7.96 -4.18 -7.33
C PHE A 183 7.55 -3.66 -5.95
N ARG A 184 8.50 -3.22 -5.13
CA ARG A 184 8.22 -2.69 -3.78
C ARG A 184 7.42 -1.40 -3.82
N ILE A 185 7.71 -0.49 -4.76
CA ILE A 185 6.93 0.73 -5.00
C ILE A 185 5.49 0.38 -5.35
N PHE A 186 5.27 -0.48 -6.37
CA PHE A 186 3.93 -0.95 -6.71
C PHE A 186 3.26 -1.61 -5.52
N TYR A 187 3.96 -2.50 -4.82
CA TYR A 187 3.42 -3.22 -3.68
C TYR A 187 2.91 -2.27 -2.59
N ILE A 188 3.69 -1.25 -2.20
CA ILE A 188 3.27 -0.27 -1.19
C ILE A 188 2.08 0.58 -1.69
N MET A 189 2.11 0.99 -2.96
CA MET A 189 1.15 1.93 -3.56
C MET A 189 -0.09 1.26 -4.18
N ARG A 190 -0.18 -0.08 -4.21
CA ARG A 190 -1.21 -0.81 -4.97
C ARG A 190 -2.67 -0.52 -4.59
N PHE A 191 -2.89 0.07 -3.42
CA PHE A 191 -4.22 0.48 -2.94
C PHE A 191 -4.48 1.98 -3.07
N ASP A 192 -3.50 2.75 -3.53
CA ASP A 192 -3.72 4.10 -3.99
C ASP A 192 -4.28 4.04 -5.41
N VAL A 193 -5.59 4.21 -5.53
CA VAL A 193 -6.28 4.04 -6.80
C VAL A 193 -5.81 5.07 -7.85
N LYS A 194 -5.29 6.24 -7.44
CA LYS A 194 -4.82 7.29 -8.37
C LYS A 194 -3.51 6.91 -9.05
N GLU A 195 -2.55 6.38 -8.29
CA GLU A 195 -1.19 6.13 -8.80
C GLU A 195 -0.91 4.66 -9.12
N SER A 196 -1.69 3.73 -8.58
CA SER A 196 -1.42 2.29 -8.66
C SER A 196 -1.28 1.76 -10.08
N TYR A 197 -2.02 2.30 -11.05
CA TYR A 197 -1.91 1.91 -12.45
C TYR A 197 -0.54 2.27 -13.06
N GLU A 198 -0.05 3.49 -12.80
CA GLU A 198 1.27 3.92 -13.27
C GLU A 198 2.37 3.01 -12.68
N LYS A 199 2.31 2.75 -11.36
CA LYS A 199 3.31 1.90 -10.70
C LYS A 199 3.25 0.46 -11.19
N LEU A 200 2.05 -0.03 -11.53
CA LEU A 200 1.86 -1.33 -12.18
C LEU A 200 2.53 -1.37 -13.56
N VAL A 201 2.32 -0.36 -14.41
CA VAL A 201 2.94 -0.29 -15.73
C VAL A 201 4.48 -0.28 -15.62
N MET A 202 5.02 0.50 -14.69
CA MET A 202 6.47 0.53 -14.43
C MET A 202 6.99 -0.84 -14.00
N LEU A 203 6.31 -1.54 -13.07
CA LEU A 203 6.66 -2.91 -12.68
C LEU A 203 6.62 -3.88 -13.87
N LEU A 204 5.55 -3.87 -14.67
CA LEU A 204 5.39 -4.77 -15.81
C LEU A 204 6.52 -4.62 -16.84
N SER A 205 7.06 -3.40 -17.00
CA SER A 205 8.20 -3.14 -17.89
C SER A 205 9.50 -3.84 -17.46
N VAL A 206 9.61 -4.21 -16.18
CA VAL A 206 10.82 -4.82 -15.59
C VAL A 206 10.58 -6.18 -14.92
N ILE A 207 9.33 -6.65 -14.83
CA ILE A 207 8.94 -7.83 -14.03
C ILE A 207 9.72 -9.10 -14.38
N ASN A 208 10.15 -9.26 -15.64
CA ASN A 208 10.93 -10.41 -16.09
C ASN A 208 12.36 -10.43 -15.53
N ARG A 209 12.88 -9.31 -15.04
CA ARG A 209 14.19 -9.17 -14.41
C ARG A 209 14.19 -9.51 -12.92
N LEU A 210 13.01 -9.68 -12.31
CA LEU A 210 12.93 -10.08 -10.91
C LEU A 210 13.53 -11.48 -10.69
N PRO A 211 14.23 -11.70 -9.56
CA PRO A 211 14.56 -13.03 -9.08
C PRO A 211 13.29 -13.88 -8.95
N LEU A 212 13.40 -15.21 -9.16
CA LEU A 212 12.23 -16.11 -9.26
C LEU A 212 11.22 -15.95 -8.11
N GLN A 213 11.70 -15.90 -6.87
CA GLN A 213 10.83 -15.80 -5.69
C GLN A 213 10.07 -14.46 -5.65
N GLU A 214 10.73 -13.36 -6.01
CA GLU A 214 10.11 -12.05 -6.08
C GLU A 214 9.17 -11.93 -7.29
N LYS A 215 9.51 -12.57 -8.40
CA LYS A 215 8.67 -12.65 -9.61
C LYS A 215 7.34 -13.35 -9.33
N ILE A 216 7.36 -14.46 -8.59
CA ILE A 216 6.13 -15.17 -8.18
C ILE A 216 5.25 -14.25 -7.34
N LYS A 217 5.80 -13.57 -6.33
CA LYS A 217 5.06 -12.60 -5.51
C LYS A 217 4.53 -11.44 -6.35
N ALA A 218 5.32 -10.90 -7.27
CA ALA A 218 4.91 -9.80 -8.14
C ALA A 218 3.72 -10.18 -9.02
N TYR A 219 3.79 -11.33 -9.70
CA TYR A 219 2.67 -11.80 -10.53
C TYR A 219 1.40 -12.09 -9.71
N ASP A 220 1.50 -12.59 -8.48
CA ASP A 220 0.34 -12.70 -7.57
C ASP A 220 -0.32 -11.34 -7.32
N ARG A 221 0.49 -10.29 -7.08
CA ARG A 221 -0.03 -8.93 -6.85
C ARG A 221 -0.59 -8.29 -8.11
N VAL A 222 0.02 -8.53 -9.28
CA VAL A 222 -0.51 -8.10 -10.58
C VAL A 222 -1.85 -8.76 -10.88
N MET A 223 -1.96 -10.08 -10.69
CA MET A 223 -3.21 -10.82 -10.87
C MET A 223 -4.30 -10.27 -9.93
N MET A 224 -3.97 -10.02 -8.66
CA MET A 224 -4.90 -9.47 -7.69
C MET A 224 -5.33 -8.04 -8.01
N TYR A 225 -4.46 -7.21 -8.58
CA TYR A 225 -4.83 -5.87 -9.06
C TYR A 225 -5.93 -5.95 -10.12
N PHE A 226 -5.73 -6.77 -11.15
CA PHE A 226 -6.75 -6.95 -12.19
C PHE A 226 -8.00 -7.65 -11.69
N TYR A 227 -7.87 -8.53 -10.70
CA TYR A 227 -9.01 -9.11 -10.01
C TYR A 227 -9.84 -8.04 -9.30
N ILE A 228 -9.22 -7.08 -8.63
CA ILE A 228 -9.92 -5.96 -7.99
C ILE A 228 -10.60 -5.07 -9.04
N ALA A 229 -9.92 -4.80 -10.16
CA ALA A 229 -10.47 -4.05 -11.29
C ALA A 229 -11.60 -4.78 -12.04
N SER A 230 -11.81 -6.07 -11.79
CA SER A 230 -12.71 -6.95 -12.56
C SER A 230 -12.32 -7.10 -14.04
N ASP A 231 -11.03 -6.97 -14.37
CA ASP A 231 -10.49 -7.23 -15.72
C ASP A 231 -10.16 -8.72 -15.85
N TRP A 232 -11.19 -9.52 -16.14
CA TRP A 232 -11.10 -10.99 -16.11
C TRP A 232 -10.13 -11.56 -17.15
N GLU A 233 -10.03 -10.93 -18.32
CA GLU A 233 -9.08 -11.34 -19.37
C GLU A 233 -7.64 -11.21 -18.86
N LYS A 234 -7.29 -10.08 -18.23
CA LYS A 234 -5.96 -9.91 -17.63
C LYS A 234 -5.74 -10.82 -16.43
N VAL A 235 -6.77 -11.07 -15.60
CA VAL A 235 -6.67 -12.05 -14.51
C VAL A 235 -6.25 -13.42 -15.05
N LEU A 236 -6.93 -13.93 -16.09
CA LEU A 236 -6.61 -15.22 -16.69
C LEU A 236 -5.20 -15.23 -17.30
N HIS A 237 -4.83 -14.17 -18.03
CA HIS A 237 -3.50 -14.04 -18.62
C HIS A 237 -2.38 -14.13 -17.57
N TYR A 238 -2.46 -13.34 -16.50
CA TYR A 238 -1.43 -13.34 -15.46
C TYR A 238 -1.50 -14.58 -14.57
N ALA A 239 -2.68 -15.17 -14.38
CA ALA A 239 -2.83 -16.44 -13.68
C ALA A 239 -2.13 -17.59 -14.44
N ASP A 240 -2.20 -17.64 -15.77
CA ASP A 240 -1.49 -18.66 -16.56
C ASP A 240 0.04 -18.58 -16.40
N ILE A 241 0.57 -17.37 -16.28
CA ILE A 241 1.99 -17.13 -16.04
C ILE A 241 2.36 -17.56 -14.61
N LEU A 242 1.59 -17.08 -13.63
CA LEU A 242 1.82 -17.36 -12.21
C LEU A 242 1.69 -18.85 -11.89
N GLU A 243 0.71 -19.54 -12.46
CA GLU A 243 0.50 -20.99 -12.29
C GLU A 243 1.77 -21.76 -12.64
N LYS A 244 2.38 -21.45 -13.80
CA LYS A 244 3.61 -22.09 -14.26
C LYS A 244 4.80 -21.79 -13.35
N LEU A 245 4.92 -20.56 -12.87
CA LEU A 245 6.04 -20.13 -12.02
C LEU A 245 5.93 -20.67 -10.58
N ALA A 246 4.73 -20.64 -10.00
CA ALA A 246 4.49 -21.02 -8.61
C ALA A 246 4.45 -22.54 -8.41
N LYS A 247 4.10 -23.32 -9.45
CA LYS A 247 3.99 -24.77 -9.36
C LYS A 247 5.32 -25.42 -8.93
N GLY A 248 5.29 -26.09 -7.78
CA GLY A 248 6.47 -26.72 -7.17
C GLY A 248 7.45 -25.74 -6.52
N GLN A 249 7.22 -24.43 -6.60
CA GLN A 249 8.04 -23.38 -5.98
C GLN A 249 7.39 -22.81 -4.72
N ASN A 250 6.07 -22.55 -4.77
CA ASN A 250 5.30 -22.01 -3.66
C ASN A 250 3.86 -22.55 -3.69
N ILE A 251 3.55 -23.49 -2.81
CA ILE A 251 2.25 -24.19 -2.80
C ILE A 251 1.09 -23.26 -2.44
N ASP A 252 1.31 -22.28 -1.56
CA ASP A 252 0.28 -21.34 -1.14
C ASP A 252 -0.13 -20.41 -2.28
N ILE A 253 0.86 -19.78 -2.93
CA ILE A 253 0.62 -18.89 -4.08
C ILE A 253 0.07 -19.68 -5.26
N TYR A 254 0.52 -20.91 -5.49
CA TYR A 254 -0.03 -21.77 -6.54
C TYR A 254 -1.52 -22.04 -6.32
N ASN A 255 -1.94 -22.45 -5.12
CA ASN A 255 -3.36 -22.71 -4.85
C ASN A 255 -4.19 -21.42 -4.84
N HIS A 256 -3.63 -20.30 -4.38
CA HIS A 256 -4.26 -18.98 -4.48
C HIS A 256 -4.49 -18.57 -5.94
N CYS A 257 -3.50 -18.77 -6.81
CA CYS A 257 -3.61 -18.55 -8.25
C CYS A 257 -4.75 -19.37 -8.87
N LEU A 258 -4.81 -20.68 -8.58
CA LEU A 258 -5.88 -21.54 -9.09
C LEU A 258 -7.27 -21.09 -8.60
N MET A 259 -7.37 -20.65 -7.35
CA MET A 259 -8.61 -20.12 -6.79
C MET A 259 -9.07 -18.86 -7.52
N ILE A 260 -8.19 -17.85 -7.67
CA ILE A 260 -8.53 -16.61 -8.37
C ILE A 260 -8.85 -16.87 -9.85
N LYS A 261 -8.10 -17.77 -10.50
CA LYS A 261 -8.37 -18.21 -11.88
C LYS A 261 -9.75 -18.86 -12.03
N SER A 262 -10.15 -19.71 -11.07
CA SER A 262 -11.48 -20.32 -11.07
C SER A 262 -12.60 -19.29 -10.93
N PHE A 263 -12.38 -18.22 -10.14
CA PHE A 263 -13.36 -17.14 -10.01
C PHE A 263 -13.50 -16.37 -11.32
N ALA A 264 -12.39 -16.05 -12.00
CA ALA A 264 -12.42 -15.37 -13.29
C ALA A 264 -13.10 -16.23 -14.38
N LEU A 265 -12.80 -17.53 -14.45
CA LEU A 265 -13.44 -18.45 -15.40
C LEU A 265 -14.96 -18.52 -15.23
N LYS A 266 -15.44 -18.47 -13.97
CA LYS A 266 -16.87 -18.42 -13.67
C LYS A 266 -17.51 -17.12 -14.17
N GLU A 267 -16.80 -15.99 -14.11
CA GLU A 267 -17.28 -14.70 -14.64
C GLU A 267 -17.24 -14.67 -16.19
N THR A 268 -16.37 -15.45 -16.82
CA THR A 268 -16.34 -15.65 -18.28
C THR A 268 -17.13 -16.89 -18.73
N GLU A 269 -17.98 -17.43 -17.86
CA GLU A 269 -18.90 -18.55 -18.11
C GLU A 269 -18.26 -19.91 -18.50
N ASP A 270 -16.95 -20.09 -18.28
CA ASP A 270 -16.28 -21.39 -18.39
C ASP A 270 -16.42 -22.18 -17.08
N TYR A 271 -17.64 -22.62 -16.80
CA TYR A 271 -17.99 -23.30 -15.56
C TYR A 271 -17.31 -24.67 -15.40
N GLN A 272 -17.03 -25.36 -16.52
CA GLN A 272 -16.39 -26.68 -16.49
C GLN A 272 -14.95 -26.56 -15.98
N GLU A 273 -14.17 -25.65 -16.55
CA GLU A 273 -12.80 -25.45 -16.10
C GLU A 273 -12.76 -24.81 -14.71
N ALA A 274 -13.67 -23.87 -14.40
CA ALA A 274 -13.80 -23.31 -13.05
C ALA A 274 -14.03 -24.41 -11.99
N MET A 275 -14.90 -25.39 -12.27
CA MET A 275 -15.16 -26.51 -11.36
C MET A 275 -13.93 -27.42 -11.22
N ARG A 276 -13.26 -27.73 -12.34
CA ARG A 276 -12.03 -28.55 -12.33
C ARG A 276 -10.92 -27.91 -11.48
N LEU A 277 -10.71 -26.60 -11.62
CA LEU A 277 -9.74 -25.87 -10.82
C LEU A 277 -10.13 -25.84 -9.34
N THR A 278 -11.43 -25.69 -9.05
CA THR A 278 -11.98 -25.75 -7.70
C THR A 278 -11.68 -27.07 -7.00
N ASP A 279 -11.87 -28.18 -7.72
CA ASP A 279 -11.55 -29.52 -7.20
C ASP A 279 -10.05 -29.74 -7.04
N LEU A 280 -9.23 -29.05 -7.83
CA LEU A 280 -7.78 -29.14 -7.72
C LEU A 280 -7.26 -28.42 -6.48
N TYR A 281 -7.58 -27.13 -6.32
CA TYR A 281 -7.03 -26.34 -5.23
C TYR A 281 -7.63 -26.72 -3.87
N SER A 282 -8.89 -27.19 -3.85
CA SER A 282 -9.58 -27.59 -2.61
C SER A 282 -8.99 -28.83 -1.94
N LYS A 283 -8.13 -29.60 -2.63
CA LYS A 283 -7.36 -30.69 -2.01
C LYS A 283 -6.38 -30.18 -0.96
N TYR A 284 -5.94 -28.93 -1.08
CA TYR A 284 -5.03 -28.31 -0.13
C TYR A 284 -5.81 -27.71 1.05
N LYS A 285 -5.45 -28.15 2.27
CA LYS A 285 -6.23 -27.89 3.51
C LYS A 285 -6.63 -26.42 3.73
N PRO A 286 -5.75 -25.41 3.53
CA PRO A 286 -6.13 -24.01 3.71
C PRO A 286 -7.25 -23.53 2.78
N PHE A 287 -7.47 -24.19 1.64
CA PHE A 287 -8.44 -23.78 0.61
C PHE A 287 -9.69 -24.67 0.54
N GLN A 288 -9.79 -25.72 1.39
CA GLN A 288 -10.93 -26.64 1.40
C GLN A 288 -12.28 -25.92 1.59
N ASN A 289 -12.35 -25.04 2.59
CA ASN A 289 -13.58 -24.31 2.91
C ASN A 289 -14.00 -23.38 1.76
N VAL A 290 -13.04 -22.65 1.17
CA VAL A 290 -13.31 -21.78 0.02
C VAL A 290 -13.71 -22.60 -1.20
N GLY A 291 -13.09 -23.77 -1.42
CA GLY A 291 -13.46 -24.71 -2.45
C GLY A 291 -14.90 -25.19 -2.34
N TYR A 292 -15.33 -25.57 -1.13
CA TYR A 292 -16.72 -25.98 -0.85
C TYR A 292 -17.72 -24.88 -1.22
N GLY A 293 -17.45 -23.64 -0.82
CA GLY A 293 -18.28 -22.50 -1.19
C GLY A 293 -18.29 -22.22 -2.70
N ASN A 294 -17.12 -22.28 -3.34
CA ASN A 294 -17.01 -21.97 -4.76
C ASN A 294 -17.71 -22.98 -5.67
N ARG A 295 -17.72 -24.27 -5.31
CA ARG A 295 -18.48 -25.29 -6.04
C ARG A 295 -19.97 -24.93 -6.14
N MET A 296 -20.59 -24.67 -4.99
CA MET A 296 -21.99 -24.23 -4.93
C MET A 296 -22.20 -22.91 -5.69
N MET A 297 -21.24 -21.98 -5.62
CA MET A 297 -21.32 -20.72 -6.37
C MET A 297 -21.29 -20.94 -7.88
N ILE A 298 -20.49 -21.87 -8.39
CA ILE A 298 -20.46 -22.23 -9.81
C ILE A 298 -21.80 -22.84 -10.23
N GLU A 299 -22.35 -23.77 -9.44
CA GLU A 299 -23.68 -24.38 -9.67
C GLU A 299 -24.79 -23.32 -9.71
N ILE A 300 -24.82 -22.41 -8.73
CA ILE A 300 -25.78 -21.29 -8.67
C ILE A 300 -25.63 -20.38 -9.90
N THR A 301 -24.39 -20.10 -10.32
CA THR A 301 -24.13 -19.20 -11.44
C THR A 301 -24.52 -19.83 -12.78
N SER A 302 -24.32 -21.14 -12.94
CA SER A 302 -24.72 -21.89 -14.13
C SER A 302 -26.23 -22.18 -14.21
N GLY A 303 -26.99 -21.86 -13.14
CA GLY A 303 -28.46 -21.88 -13.12
C GLY A 303 -29.08 -22.92 -12.17
N ASP A 304 -28.27 -23.73 -11.49
CA ASP A 304 -28.75 -24.68 -10.49
C ASP A 304 -28.93 -24.00 -9.12
N LEU A 305 -30.19 -23.78 -8.75
CA LEU A 305 -30.54 -23.08 -7.51
C LEU A 305 -30.80 -24.03 -6.33
N ASP A 306 -30.67 -25.35 -6.50
CA ASP A 306 -31.00 -26.32 -5.44
C ASP A 306 -30.10 -26.12 -4.20
N ASN A 307 -28.83 -25.76 -4.43
CA ASN A 307 -27.86 -25.50 -3.36
C ASN A 307 -27.85 -24.05 -2.85
N LEU A 308 -28.75 -23.16 -3.32
CA LEU A 308 -28.71 -21.73 -2.98
C LEU A 308 -28.86 -21.47 -1.47
N LEU A 309 -29.84 -22.10 -0.81
CA LEU A 309 -30.05 -21.89 0.63
C LEU A 309 -28.92 -22.48 1.47
N THR A 310 -28.36 -23.61 1.03
CA THR A 310 -27.16 -24.22 1.63
C THR A 310 -25.97 -23.27 1.52
N TYR A 311 -25.77 -22.66 0.35
CA TYR A 311 -24.74 -21.66 0.13
C TYR A 311 -24.93 -20.43 1.03
N VAL A 312 -26.14 -19.90 1.13
CA VAL A 312 -26.46 -18.76 2.01
C VAL A 312 -26.17 -19.08 3.47
N SER A 313 -26.52 -20.28 3.92
CA SER A 313 -26.20 -20.76 5.27
C SER A 313 -24.69 -20.83 5.52
N TRP A 314 -23.94 -21.43 4.59
CA TRP A 314 -22.47 -21.48 4.65
C TRP A 314 -21.84 -20.08 4.65
N LEU A 315 -22.30 -19.20 3.76
CA LEU A 315 -21.81 -17.82 3.62
C LEU A 315 -22.04 -17.02 4.91
N SER A 316 -23.14 -17.29 5.62
CA SER A 316 -23.46 -16.64 6.89
C SER A 316 -22.48 -16.98 8.03
N GLN A 317 -21.55 -17.92 7.81
CA GLN A 317 -20.53 -18.33 8.79
C GLN A 317 -19.13 -17.81 8.42
N GLN A 318 -18.96 -17.18 7.25
CA GLN A 318 -17.66 -16.70 6.76
C GLN A 318 -17.35 -15.26 7.20
N ASP A 319 -16.09 -14.85 7.12
CA ASP A 319 -15.71 -13.46 7.39
C ASP A 319 -16.01 -12.53 6.19
N GLN A 320 -15.74 -12.98 4.95
CA GLN A 320 -15.92 -12.19 3.71
C GLN A 320 -17.23 -12.51 2.96
N ARG A 321 -18.35 -12.22 3.59
CA ARG A 321 -19.69 -12.64 3.13
C ARG A 321 -20.19 -11.87 1.92
N GLU A 322 -19.70 -10.66 1.72
CA GLU A 322 -20.15 -9.76 0.65
C GLU A 322 -19.84 -10.30 -0.74
N SER A 323 -18.78 -11.10 -0.87
CA SER A 323 -18.29 -11.66 -2.14
C SER A 323 -19.34 -12.50 -2.88
N GLY A 324 -20.03 -13.39 -2.15
CA GLY A 324 -21.04 -14.28 -2.72
C GLY A 324 -22.45 -13.70 -2.77
N LEU A 325 -22.75 -12.73 -1.89
CA LEU A 325 -24.11 -12.25 -1.69
C LEU A 325 -24.64 -11.51 -2.93
N SER A 326 -23.79 -10.76 -3.63
CA SER A 326 -24.17 -10.04 -4.85
C SER A 326 -24.67 -11.00 -5.93
N ILE A 327 -24.00 -12.15 -6.11
CA ILE A 327 -24.37 -13.17 -7.10
C ILE A 327 -25.68 -13.86 -6.70
N VAL A 328 -25.83 -14.21 -5.41
CA VAL A 328 -27.09 -14.79 -4.89
C VAL A 328 -28.28 -13.90 -5.17
N ILE A 329 -28.17 -12.59 -4.88
CA ILE A 329 -29.26 -11.65 -5.14
C ILE A 329 -29.55 -11.59 -6.64
N ARG A 330 -28.52 -11.43 -7.50
CA ARG A 330 -28.70 -11.37 -8.95
C ARG A 330 -29.45 -12.59 -9.50
N LYS A 331 -29.02 -13.80 -9.11
CA LYS A 331 -29.65 -15.05 -9.57
C LYS A 331 -31.08 -15.22 -9.06
N LEU A 332 -31.40 -14.70 -7.88
CA LEU A 332 -32.78 -14.67 -7.39
C LEU A 332 -33.65 -13.67 -8.16
N LEU A 333 -33.09 -12.52 -8.59
CA LEU A 333 -33.81 -11.59 -9.46
C LEU A 333 -34.09 -12.22 -10.83
N ASP A 334 -33.08 -12.84 -11.45
CA ASP A 334 -33.23 -13.57 -12.73
C ASP A 334 -34.33 -14.64 -12.64
N ALA A 335 -34.48 -15.27 -11.47
CA ALA A 335 -35.51 -16.28 -11.19
C ALA A 335 -36.87 -15.69 -10.75
N ASN A 336 -37.07 -14.37 -10.83
CA ASN A 336 -38.27 -13.65 -10.38
C ASN A 336 -38.60 -13.85 -8.87
N ARG A 337 -37.57 -13.96 -8.02
CA ARG A 337 -37.67 -14.20 -6.57
C ARG A 337 -37.22 -12.98 -5.74
N ALA A 338 -37.60 -11.77 -6.17
CA ALA A 338 -37.16 -10.51 -5.54
C ALA A 338 -37.47 -10.41 -4.02
N LEU A 339 -38.59 -10.96 -3.55
CA LEU A 339 -38.91 -10.98 -2.11
C LEU A 339 -37.93 -11.84 -1.29
N LEU A 340 -37.53 -12.99 -1.82
CA LEU A 340 -36.53 -13.85 -1.18
C LEU A 340 -35.14 -13.19 -1.24
N ALA A 341 -34.80 -12.58 -2.37
CA ALA A 341 -33.56 -11.80 -2.51
C ALA A 341 -33.47 -10.71 -1.45
N ARG A 342 -34.57 -9.96 -1.24
CA ARG A 342 -34.66 -8.91 -0.21
C ARG A 342 -34.49 -9.48 1.19
N HIS A 343 -35.19 -10.56 1.51
CA HIS A 343 -35.08 -11.19 2.83
C HIS A 343 -33.63 -11.60 3.14
N ILE A 344 -32.96 -12.22 2.16
CA ILE A 344 -31.55 -12.62 2.29
C ILE A 344 -30.67 -11.37 2.44
N PHE A 345 -30.81 -10.35 1.58
CA PHE A 345 -30.04 -9.12 1.68
C PHE A 345 -30.14 -8.46 3.07
N GLU A 346 -31.36 -8.28 3.58
CA GLU A 346 -31.60 -7.62 4.87
C GLU A 346 -31.01 -8.40 6.05
N MET A 347 -30.93 -9.73 5.96
CA MET A 347 -30.28 -10.57 6.98
C MET A 347 -28.77 -10.27 7.10
N PHE A 348 -28.10 -10.01 5.97
CA PHE A 348 -26.66 -9.70 5.95
C PHE A 348 -26.36 -8.22 6.14
N ALA A 349 -27.20 -7.33 5.59
CA ALA A 349 -26.98 -5.88 5.61
C ALA A 349 -26.83 -5.31 7.03
N LYS A 350 -27.56 -5.88 8.01
CA LYS A 350 -27.47 -5.52 9.43
C LYS A 350 -26.10 -5.76 10.07
N ARG A 351 -25.22 -6.52 9.43
CA ARG A 351 -23.91 -6.93 9.94
C ARG A 351 -22.75 -6.28 9.19
N LEU A 352 -23.01 -5.38 8.25
CA LEU A 352 -21.98 -4.69 7.48
C LEU A 352 -21.35 -3.57 8.33
N ALA A 353 -20.16 -3.83 8.89
CA ALA A 353 -19.35 -2.83 9.59
C ALA A 353 -18.62 -1.90 8.59
N PRO A 354 -18.24 -0.67 8.97
CA PRO A 354 -17.31 0.14 8.18
C PRO A 354 -16.04 -0.64 7.83
N GLU A 355 -15.57 -0.50 6.60
CA GLU A 355 -14.43 -1.28 6.09
C GLU A 355 -13.61 -0.45 5.10
N GLU A 356 -12.28 -0.47 5.26
CA GLU A 356 -11.32 0.21 4.39
C GLU A 356 -10.68 -0.74 3.37
N ASN A 357 -10.77 -2.05 3.58
CA ASN A 357 -10.22 -3.04 2.66
C ASN A 357 -10.81 -2.89 1.25
N ILE A 358 -9.94 -2.65 0.27
CA ILE A 358 -10.32 -2.39 -1.13
C ILE A 358 -11.11 -3.56 -1.74
N LEU A 359 -10.77 -4.81 -1.38
CA LEU A 359 -11.41 -5.99 -1.91
C LEU A 359 -12.83 -6.14 -1.36
N ILE A 360 -13.01 -5.88 -0.07
CA ILE A 360 -14.36 -5.85 0.53
C ILE A 360 -15.18 -4.70 -0.08
N ASN A 361 -14.56 -3.55 -0.32
CA ASN A 361 -15.21 -2.42 -1.00
C ASN A 361 -15.63 -2.76 -2.43
N LYS A 362 -14.83 -3.54 -3.19
CA LYS A 362 -15.22 -4.11 -4.49
C LYS A 362 -16.47 -4.98 -4.37
N TYR A 363 -16.51 -5.91 -3.41
CA TYR A 363 -17.68 -6.77 -3.23
C TYR A 363 -18.93 -5.99 -2.80
N ARG A 364 -18.76 -4.98 -1.95
CA ARG A 364 -19.84 -4.09 -1.52
C ARG A 364 -20.38 -3.22 -2.64
N PHE A 365 -19.52 -2.74 -3.52
CA PHE A 365 -19.94 -2.04 -4.75
C PHE A 365 -20.92 -2.91 -5.55
N ASN A 366 -20.53 -4.14 -5.88
CA ASN A 366 -21.38 -5.08 -6.62
C ASN A 366 -22.69 -5.40 -5.87
N LEU A 367 -22.60 -5.57 -4.56
CA LEU A 367 -23.74 -5.87 -3.69
C LEU A 367 -24.76 -4.71 -3.67
N PHE A 368 -24.30 -3.48 -3.50
CA PHE A 368 -25.19 -2.31 -3.45
C PHE A 368 -25.82 -2.02 -4.81
N GLN A 369 -25.09 -2.26 -5.90
CA GLN A 369 -25.63 -2.13 -7.25
C GLN A 369 -26.80 -3.11 -7.47
N VAL A 370 -26.61 -4.40 -7.17
CA VAL A 370 -27.70 -5.39 -7.35
C VAL A 370 -28.84 -5.20 -6.34
N ALA A 371 -28.55 -4.76 -5.12
CA ALA A 371 -29.58 -4.47 -4.12
C ALA A 371 -30.44 -3.25 -4.52
N SER A 372 -29.84 -2.24 -5.15
CA SER A 372 -30.58 -1.11 -5.74
C SER A 372 -31.61 -1.60 -6.76
N GLN A 373 -31.18 -2.43 -7.72
CA GLN A 373 -32.04 -3.00 -8.74
C GLN A 373 -33.19 -3.84 -8.15
N MET A 374 -32.87 -4.69 -7.17
CA MET A 374 -33.86 -5.47 -6.41
C MET A 374 -34.95 -4.58 -5.78
N TYR A 375 -34.56 -3.49 -5.12
CA TYR A 375 -35.53 -2.59 -4.50
C TYR A 375 -36.38 -1.82 -5.53
N PHE A 376 -35.82 -1.46 -6.68
CA PHE A 376 -36.58 -0.85 -7.77
C PHE A 376 -37.61 -1.82 -8.39
N GLU A 377 -37.26 -3.09 -8.59
CA GLU A 377 -38.22 -4.12 -9.03
C GLU A 377 -39.39 -4.31 -8.06
N LEU A 378 -39.13 -4.12 -6.76
CA LEU A 378 -40.15 -4.16 -5.70
C LEU A 378 -40.92 -2.85 -5.52
N ALA A 379 -40.66 -1.82 -6.35
CA ALA A 379 -41.20 -0.47 -6.24
C ALA A 379 -40.90 0.22 -4.88
N LEU A 380 -39.82 -0.19 -4.22
CA LEU A 380 -39.32 0.37 -2.96
C LEU A 380 -38.24 1.42 -3.26
N TYR A 381 -38.67 2.50 -3.88
CA TYR A 381 -37.75 3.46 -4.51
C TYR A 381 -36.79 4.14 -3.53
N LYS A 382 -37.24 4.46 -2.31
CA LYS A 382 -36.38 5.13 -1.33
C LYS A 382 -35.22 4.23 -0.92
N GLU A 383 -35.52 2.98 -0.60
CA GLU A 383 -34.54 1.96 -0.24
C GLU A 383 -33.60 1.63 -1.40
N GLY A 384 -34.13 1.61 -2.64
CA GLY A 384 -33.32 1.44 -3.85
C GLY A 384 -32.34 2.59 -4.06
N ILE A 385 -32.80 3.83 -3.88
CA ILE A 385 -31.94 5.02 -3.95
C ILE A 385 -30.87 4.99 -2.85
N ASP A 386 -31.19 4.53 -1.64
CA ASP A 386 -30.18 4.39 -0.57
C ASP A 386 -29.05 3.43 -0.96
N GLN A 387 -29.38 2.29 -1.59
CA GLN A 387 -28.33 1.37 -2.05
C GLN A 387 -27.60 1.93 -3.27
N LEU A 388 -28.29 2.62 -4.17
CA LEU A 388 -27.68 3.26 -5.33
C LEU A 388 -26.63 4.30 -4.92
N LEU A 389 -26.94 5.15 -3.94
CA LEU A 389 -26.00 6.15 -3.42
C LEU A 389 -24.78 5.50 -2.75
N LYS A 390 -24.96 4.38 -2.04
CA LYS A 390 -23.84 3.59 -1.52
C LYS A 390 -22.98 3.00 -2.64
N ALA A 391 -23.61 2.52 -3.72
CA ALA A 391 -22.89 2.03 -4.89
C ALA A 391 -22.08 3.14 -5.57
N ILE A 392 -22.66 4.33 -5.77
CA ILE A 392 -21.96 5.52 -6.31
C ILE A 392 -20.76 5.87 -5.44
N ASN A 393 -20.96 5.98 -4.12
CA ASN A 393 -19.87 6.26 -3.18
C ASN A 393 -18.74 5.23 -3.26
N LYS A 394 -19.07 3.93 -3.41
CA LYS A 394 -18.05 2.89 -3.59
C LYS A 394 -17.38 2.97 -4.95
N ALA A 395 -18.10 3.27 -6.03
CA ALA A 395 -17.54 3.46 -7.36
C ALA A 395 -16.49 4.58 -7.37
N LEU A 396 -16.79 5.72 -6.73
CA LEU A 396 -15.85 6.83 -6.58
C LEU A 396 -14.58 6.42 -5.83
N SER A 397 -14.73 5.75 -4.68
CA SER A 397 -13.58 5.28 -3.89
C SER A 397 -12.71 4.24 -4.61
N LEU A 398 -13.28 3.52 -5.58
CA LEU A 398 -12.61 2.50 -6.40
C LEU A 398 -12.21 3.02 -7.79
N GLN A 399 -12.46 4.30 -8.10
CA GLN A 399 -12.29 4.94 -9.41
C GLN A 399 -12.90 4.14 -10.58
N LYS A 400 -14.09 3.57 -10.35
CA LYS A 400 -14.88 2.87 -11.37
C LYS A 400 -15.62 3.86 -12.27
N GLN A 401 -14.86 4.60 -13.09
CA GLN A 401 -15.39 5.71 -13.90
C GLN A 401 -16.40 5.24 -14.95
N GLN A 402 -16.18 4.07 -15.57
CA GLN A 402 -17.10 3.54 -16.57
C GLN A 402 -18.45 3.19 -15.95
N GLU A 403 -18.45 2.50 -14.81
CA GLU A 403 -19.66 2.09 -14.11
C GLU A 403 -20.39 3.27 -13.45
N LEU A 404 -19.67 4.34 -13.08
CA LEU A 404 -20.25 5.51 -12.45
C LEU A 404 -21.33 6.15 -13.34
N GLY A 405 -21.09 6.26 -14.65
CA GLY A 405 -22.06 6.85 -15.59
C GLY A 405 -23.43 6.15 -15.56
N GLU A 406 -23.44 4.82 -15.51
CA GLU A 406 -24.68 4.02 -15.40
C GLU A 406 -25.41 4.29 -14.08
N LEU A 407 -24.69 4.37 -12.96
CA LEU A 407 -25.29 4.64 -11.65
C LEU A 407 -25.87 6.04 -11.55
N LEU A 408 -25.19 7.04 -12.12
CA LEU A 408 -25.69 8.42 -12.18
C LEU A 408 -26.95 8.51 -13.03
N TYR A 409 -26.98 7.84 -14.19
CA TYR A 409 -28.18 7.73 -15.02
C TYR A 409 -29.34 7.05 -14.27
N MET A 410 -29.06 5.94 -13.55
CA MET A 410 -30.05 5.26 -12.72
C MET A 410 -30.59 6.18 -11.61
N PHE A 411 -29.77 7.07 -11.05
CA PHE A 411 -30.25 8.02 -10.05
C PHE A 411 -31.18 9.05 -10.68
N GLU A 412 -30.78 9.67 -11.79
CA GLU A 412 -31.57 10.71 -12.45
C GLU A 412 -32.94 10.20 -12.93
N THR A 413 -32.99 8.96 -13.44
CA THR A 413 -34.26 8.32 -13.83
C THR A 413 -35.21 8.05 -12.65
N HIS A 414 -34.69 7.89 -11.43
CA HIS A 414 -35.47 7.64 -10.22
C HIS A 414 -35.57 8.86 -9.29
N ARG A 415 -35.00 10.00 -9.69
CA ARG A 415 -34.84 11.19 -8.85
C ARG A 415 -36.15 11.73 -8.27
N ILE A 416 -37.27 11.54 -8.98
CA ILE A 416 -38.60 11.96 -8.51
C ILE A 416 -39.01 11.29 -7.20
N HIS A 417 -38.45 10.12 -6.91
CA HIS A 417 -38.72 9.34 -5.70
C HIS A 417 -37.73 9.63 -4.57
N ALA A 418 -36.66 10.39 -4.85
CA ALA A 418 -35.59 10.69 -3.89
C ALA A 418 -36.02 11.70 -2.83
N THR A 419 -35.69 11.44 -1.56
CA THR A 419 -35.86 12.41 -0.48
C THR A 419 -34.91 13.61 -0.64
N GLN A 420 -35.20 14.71 0.06
CA GLN A 420 -34.29 15.87 0.04
C GLN A 420 -32.88 15.51 0.56
N GLU A 421 -32.78 14.62 1.54
CA GLU A 421 -31.50 14.15 2.07
C GLU A 421 -30.73 13.32 1.05
N GLN A 422 -31.40 12.40 0.36
CA GLN A 422 -30.81 11.60 -0.71
C GLN A 422 -30.32 12.48 -1.87
N GLN A 423 -31.09 13.49 -2.25
CA GLN A 423 -30.69 14.46 -3.29
C GLN A 423 -29.48 15.29 -2.86
N ARG A 424 -29.39 15.70 -1.58
CA ARG A 424 -28.21 16.39 -1.04
C ARG A 424 -26.98 15.50 -1.05
N LEU A 425 -27.12 14.24 -0.62
CA LEU A 425 -26.04 13.26 -0.64
C LEU A 425 -25.53 13.02 -2.07
N TYR A 426 -26.44 12.82 -3.01
CA TYR A 426 -26.10 12.71 -4.43
C TYR A 426 -25.31 13.92 -4.93
N TRP A 427 -25.76 15.14 -4.60
CA TRP A 427 -25.07 16.37 -4.99
C TRP A 427 -23.66 16.46 -4.41
N ASN A 428 -23.47 16.02 -3.16
CA ASN A 428 -22.14 15.99 -2.54
C ASN A 428 -21.22 14.98 -3.25
N LEU A 429 -21.73 13.79 -3.60
CA LEU A 429 -20.96 12.79 -4.37
C LEU A 429 -20.58 13.31 -5.77
N LEU A 430 -21.47 14.07 -6.43
CA LEU A 430 -21.15 14.72 -7.71
C LEU A 430 -20.05 15.79 -7.57
N LYS A 431 -20.02 16.56 -6.47
CA LYS A 431 -18.93 17.51 -6.20
C LYS A 431 -17.60 16.79 -6.03
N GLU A 432 -17.58 15.74 -5.21
CA GLU A 432 -16.39 14.92 -4.97
C GLU A 432 -15.87 14.32 -6.28
N TRP A 433 -16.76 13.78 -7.11
CA TRP A 433 -16.41 13.26 -8.42
C TRP A 433 -15.72 14.34 -9.28
N LYS A 434 -16.32 15.53 -9.37
CA LYS A 434 -15.77 16.63 -10.15
C LYS A 434 -14.41 17.10 -9.60
N GLU A 435 -14.28 17.24 -8.29
CA GLU A 435 -13.01 17.63 -7.66
C GLU A 435 -11.91 16.58 -7.88
N GLY A 436 -12.27 15.29 -7.93
CA GLY A 436 -11.36 14.19 -8.22
C GLY A 436 -10.91 14.09 -9.69
N GLU A 437 -11.66 14.61 -10.66
CA GLU A 437 -11.26 14.63 -12.07
C GLU A 437 -10.21 15.71 -12.40
N PHE A 438 -10.08 16.75 -11.57
CA PHE A 438 -9.17 17.89 -11.78
C PHE A 438 -7.99 17.94 -10.79
N ALA A 439 -7.79 16.90 -9.98
CA ALA A 439 -6.73 16.80 -8.96
C ALA A 439 -5.94 15.50 -9.11
#